data_AF-A0A932D6N7-F1
#
_entry.id   AF-A0A932D6N7-F1
#
_cell.length_a   1.000
_cell.length_b   1.000
_cell.length_c   1.000
_cell.angle_alpha   90.00
_cell.angle_beta   90.00
_cell.angle_gamma   90.00
#
_symmetry.space_group_name_H-M   'P 1'
#
loop_
_entity.id
_entity.type
_entity.pdbx_description
1 polymer ?
#
loop_
_entity_poly.entity_id
_entity_poly.type
_entity_poly.pdbx_seq_one_letter_code
_entity_poly.pdbx_strand_id
1 'polypeptide(L)' 'MKRKILVILSNRLNRRQKPRHFELECDDKGNILKQRPLRAQPKEARFDEVWENEEGKTDIASTHRFKRKYRHALEKPKRG' A
#
# COMPACT_ATOMS: atom_id res chain seq x y z
N MET A 1 -5.64 -9.64 -15.64
CA MET A 1 -4.36 -9.12 -15.14
C MET A 1 -4.38 -9.21 -13.61
N LYS A 2 -3.22 -9.27 -12.97
CA LYS A 2 -3.12 -9.20 -11.50
C LYS A 2 -2.34 -7.96 -11.16
N ARG A 3 -2.83 -7.17 -10.20
CA ARG A 3 -2.17 -5.94 -9.75
C ARG A 3 -1.62 -6.17 -8.36
N LYS A 4 -0.35 -5.83 -8.17
CA LYS A 4 0.28 -5.78 -6.85
C LYS A 4 0.18 -4.37 -6.31
N ILE A 5 -0.52 -4.20 -5.21
CA ILE A 5 -0.73 -2.90 -4.56
C ILE A 5 0.04 -2.89 -3.24
N LEU A 6 0.84 -1.86 -3.02
CA LEU A 6 1.41 -1.57 -1.71
C LEU A 6 0.45 -0.67 -0.95
N VAL A 7 0.01 -1.10 0.23
CA VAL A 7 -0.72 -0.28 1.18
C VAL A 7 0.20 0.13 2.33
N ILE A 8 0.28 1.43 2.58
CA ILE A 8 1.03 2.04 3.67
C ILE A 8 0.03 2.57 4.68
N LEU A 9 0.05 2.04 5.90
CA LEU A 9 -0.71 2.60 7.03
C LEU A 9 0.25 3.44 7.87
N SER A 10 0.12 4.75 7.79
CA SER A 10 0.88 5.72 8.55
C SER A 10 -0.03 6.48 9.51
N ASN A 11 0.56 7.21 10.45
CA ASN A 11 -0.18 8.10 11.35
C ASN A 11 0.34 9.53 11.17
N ARG A 12 -0.47 10.40 10.55
CA ARG A 12 -0.10 11.80 10.35
C ARG A 12 -0.02 12.58 11.66
N LEU A 13 -0.81 12.21 12.66
CA LEU A 13 -0.89 12.89 13.96
C LEU A 13 0.17 12.38 14.95
N ASN A 14 0.63 11.13 14.82
CA ASN A 14 1.66 10.54 15.68
C ASN A 14 2.82 9.98 14.87
N ARG A 15 3.85 10.81 14.66
CA ARG A 15 5.08 10.43 13.92
C ARG A 15 5.92 9.35 14.62
N ARG A 16 5.69 9.05 15.91
CA ARG A 16 6.39 7.97 16.62
C ARG A 16 5.83 6.59 16.29
N GLN A 17 4.58 6.53 15.83
CA GLN A 17 3.99 5.28 15.37
C GLN A 17 4.61 4.87 14.03
N LYS A 18 5.32 3.75 14.02
CA LYS A 18 5.96 3.23 12.80
C LYS A 18 4.90 2.85 11.76
N PRO A 19 5.07 3.26 10.49
CA PRO A 19 4.17 2.85 9.42
C PRO A 19 4.17 1.33 9.22
N ARG A 20 3.02 0.79 8.88
CA ARG A 20 2.85 -0.62 8.49
C ARG A 20 2.69 -0.72 6.98
N HIS A 21 3.25 -1.78 6.43
CA HIS A 21 3.28 -2.00 4.99
C HIS A 21 2.58 -3.32 4.70
N PHE A 22 1.69 -3.32 3.71
CA PHE A 22 0.96 -4.51 3.29
C PHE A 22 1.06 -4.64 1.78
N GLU A 23 1.30 -5.85 1.33
CA GLU A 23 1.24 -6.24 -0.07
C GLU A 23 -0.13 -6.87 -0.33
N LEU A 24 -0.86 -6.29 -1.26
CA LEU A 24 -2.13 -6.83 -1.76
C LEU A 24 -1.94 -7.31 -3.20
N GLU A 25 -2.45 -8.51 -3.48
CA GLU A 25 -2.65 -8.98 -4.84
C GLU A 25 -4.13 -8.85 -5.16
N CYS A 26 -4.47 -8.07 -6.18
CA CYS A 26 -5.84 -7.85 -6.62
C CYS A 26 -6.05 -8.36 -8.05
N ASP A 27 -7.28 -8.78 -8.34
CA ASP A 27 -7.74 -9.03 -9.71
C ASP A 27 -8.10 -7.71 -10.43
N ASP A 28 -8.51 -7.80 -11.70
CA ASP A 28 -8.92 -6.63 -12.49
C ASP A 28 -10.22 -5.98 -12.01
N LYS A 29 -11.04 -6.71 -11.24
CA LYS A 29 -12.30 -6.22 -10.67
C LYS A 29 -12.10 -5.51 -9.33
N GLY A 30 -10.88 -5.53 -8.80
CA GLY A 30 -10.54 -4.94 -7.51
C GLY A 30 -10.76 -5.86 -6.31
N ASN A 31 -11.05 -7.15 -6.53
CA ASN A 31 -11.13 -8.12 -5.44
C ASN A 31 -9.72 -8.44 -4.95
N ILE A 32 -9.56 -8.44 -3.63
CA ILE A 32 -8.31 -8.83 -2.98
C ILE A 32 -8.21 -10.36 -3.04
N LEU A 33 -7.24 -10.86 -3.81
CA LEU A 33 -6.92 -12.28 -3.91
C LEU A 33 -5.99 -12.72 -2.77
N LYS A 34 -5.11 -11.82 -2.32
CA LYS A 34 -4.16 -12.10 -1.25
C LYS A 34 -3.77 -10.83 -0.51
N GLN A 35 -3.65 -10.92 0.80
CA GLN A 35 -3.12 -9.86 1.66
C GLN A 35 -1.94 -10.41 2.46
N ARG A 36 -0.84 -9.65 2.50
CA ARG A 36 0.35 -10.03 3.28
C ARG A 36 0.94 -8.82 4.00
N PRO A 37 1.13 -8.87 5.33
CA PRO A 37 1.92 -7.86 6.03
C PRO A 37 3.40 -7.97 5.67
N LEU A 38 4.05 -6.84 5.47
CA LEU A 38 5.48 -6.73 5.22
C LEU A 38 6.18 -6.27 6.50
N ARG A 39 7.33 -6.89 6.81
CA ARG A 39 8.13 -6.57 8.01
C ARG A 39 8.77 -5.18 7.95
N ALA A 40 9.00 -4.66 6.73
CA ALA A 40 9.64 -3.38 6.47
C ALA A 40 9.15 -2.80 5.15
N GLN A 41 9.46 -1.52 4.91
CA GLN A 41 9.24 -0.89 3.62
C GLN A 41 10.06 -1.62 2.53
N PRO A 42 9.44 -1.98 1.40
CA PRO A 42 10.16 -2.49 0.23
C PRO A 42 11.22 -1.50 -0.26
N LYS A 43 12.33 -2.01 -0.80
CA LYS A 43 13.41 -1.19 -1.35
C LYS A 43 13.31 -0.97 -2.87
N GLU A 44 12.46 -1.73 -3.54
CA GLU A 44 12.38 -1.79 -5.00
C GLU A 44 11.01 -1.34 -5.53
N ALA A 45 11.04 -0.70 -6.70
CA ALA A 45 9.88 -0.26 -7.46
C ALA A 45 9.14 -1.43 -8.12
N ARG A 46 8.38 -2.20 -7.33
CA ARG A 46 7.78 -3.48 -7.77
C ARG A 46 6.25 -3.54 -7.68
N PHE A 47 5.58 -2.47 -7.28
CA PHE A 47 4.13 -2.43 -7.12
C PHE A 47 3.48 -1.70 -8.29
N ASP A 48 2.35 -2.20 -8.76
CA ASP A 48 1.57 -1.55 -9.82
C ASP A 48 0.89 -0.28 -9.29
N GLU A 49 0.54 -0.26 -7.99
CA GLU A 49 -0.03 0.92 -7.32
C GLU A 49 0.50 1.05 -5.88
N VAL A 50 0.56 2.27 -5.38
CA VAL A 50 0.88 2.57 -3.97
C VAL A 50 -0.24 3.39 -3.37
N TRP A 51 -0.76 2.95 -2.24
CA TRP A 51 -1.90 3.51 -1.54
C TRP A 51 -1.50 3.82 -0.09
N GLU A 52 -1.90 4.96 0.44
CA GLU A 52 -1.59 5.36 1.81
C GLU A 52 -2.87 5.72 2.59
N ASN A 53 -2.95 5.25 3.83
CA ASN A 53 -3.87 5.74 4.84
C ASN A 53 -3.05 6.41 5.96
N GLU A 54 -3.50 7.58 6.39
CA GLU A 54 -2.78 8.44 7.36
C GLU A 54 -3.48 8.50 8.73
N GLU A 55 -4.49 7.65 8.98
CA GLU A 55 -5.34 7.67 10.19
C GLU A 55 -4.69 6.98 11.39
N GLY A 56 -3.55 6.33 11.20
CA GLY A 56 -2.85 5.58 12.26
C GLY A 56 -3.46 4.23 12.59
N LYS A 57 -4.29 3.67 11.70
CA LYS A 57 -4.82 2.31 11.84
C LYS A 57 -3.72 1.28 11.66
N THR A 58 -3.90 0.11 12.27
CA THR A 58 -2.93 -0.98 12.28
C THR A 58 -3.28 -2.13 11.35
N ASP A 59 -4.51 -2.11 10.84
CA ASP A 59 -5.09 -3.12 9.95
C ASP A 59 -5.90 -2.45 8.82
N ILE A 60 -5.92 -3.10 7.65
CA ILE A 60 -6.58 -2.60 6.43
C ILE A 60 -8.11 -2.61 6.57
N ALA A 61 -8.68 -3.63 7.22
CA ALA A 61 -10.13 -3.74 7.39
C ALA A 61 -10.69 -2.67 8.34
N SER A 62 -9.81 -2.04 9.13
CA SER A 62 -10.17 -0.98 10.08
C SER A 62 -10.19 0.43 9.48
N THR A 63 -9.98 0.56 8.17
CA THR A 63 -9.99 1.85 7.47
C THR A 63 -10.81 1.79 6.18
N HIS A 64 -11.41 2.92 5.83
CA HIS A 64 -12.26 3.07 4.65
C HIS A 64 -11.71 4.12 3.68
N ARG A 65 -10.59 4.78 4.01
CA ARG A 65 -10.04 5.89 3.24
C ARG A 65 -8.60 5.62 2.87
N PHE A 66 -8.37 5.33 1.60
CA PHE A 66 -7.03 5.22 1.04
C PHE A 66 -6.83 6.28 -0.03
N LYS A 67 -5.62 6.87 -0.04
CA LYS A 67 -5.20 7.81 -1.08
C LYS A 67 -4.17 7.11 -1.96
N ARG A 68 -4.43 7.03 -3.26
CA ARG A 68 -3.41 6.57 -4.23
C ARG A 68 -2.27 7.59 -4.31
N LYS A 69 -1.04 7.11 -4.19
CA LYS A 69 0.19 7.87 -4.37
C LYS A 69 0.73 7.61 -5.76
N TYR A 70 0.52 8.57 -6.65
CA TYR A 70 1.05 8.52 -8.01
C TYR A 70 2.54 8.87 -8.02
N ARG A 71 3.30 8.23 -8.92
CA ARG A 71 4.74 8.44 -9.09
C ARG A 71 5.52 8.15 -7.81
N HIS A 72 5.01 7.24 -6.99
CA HIS A 72 5.69 6.83 -5.78
C HIS A 72 6.97 6.05 -6.15
N ALA A 73 8.05 6.19 -5.37
CA ALA A 73 9.33 5.51 -5.65
C ALA A 73 9.22 3.96 -5.67
N LEU A 74 8.15 3.41 -5.07
CA LEU A 74 7.86 1.98 -5.06
C LEU A 74 6.85 1.55 -6.13
N GLU A 75 6.21 2.51 -6.82
CA GLU A 75 5.38 2.24 -7.99
C GLU A 75 6.30 1.89 -9.17
N LYS A 76 5.98 0.81 -9.89
CA LYS A 76 6.73 0.42 -11.09
C LYS A 76 6.78 1.61 -12.05
N PRO A 77 7.94 1.90 -12.64
CA PRO A 77 8.00 2.89 -13.70
C PRO A 77 7.07 2.44 -14.83
N LYS A 78 6.18 3.33 -15.26
CA LYS A 78 5.42 3.11 -16.49
C LYS A 78 6.46 3.06 -17.61
N ARG A 79 6.70 1.86 -18.15
CA ARG A 79 7.47 1.72 -19.39
C ARG A 79 6.69 2.49 -20.44
N GLY A 80 7.23 3.66 -20.82
CA GLY A 80 6.77 4.42 -21.98
C GLY A 80 7.19 3.74 -23.27
#